data_AF-A0A7Y2PJT6-F1
#
_entry.id   AF-A0A7Y2PJT6-F1
#
_cell.length_a   1.000
_cell.length_b   1.000
_cell.length_c   1.000
_cell.angle_alpha   90.00
_cell.angle_beta   90.00
_cell.angle_gamma   90.00
#
_symmetry.space_group_name_H-M   'P 1'
#
loop_
_entity.id
_entity.type
_entity.pdbx_description
1 polymer ?
#
loop_
_entity_poly.entity_id
_entity_poly.type
_entity_poly.pdbx_seq_one_letter_code
_entity_poly.pdbx_strand_id
1 'polypeptide(L)' 'MATPSASSYNADAIEVLSGLDPVRKRPGMYTDTSRPNHLAQEVIDNSVD' A
#
# COMPACT_ATOMS: atom_id res chain seq x y z
N MET A 1 -31.21 -13.31 21.04
CA MET A 1 -30.04 -12.44 20.78
C MET A 1 -29.27 -13.08 19.64
N ALA A 2 -29.12 -12.40 18.50
CA ALA A 2 -28.44 -12.95 17.33
C ALA A 2 -26.92 -12.78 17.47
N THR A 3 -26.16 -13.85 17.33
CA THR A 3 -24.69 -13.85 17.29
C THR A 3 -24.22 -13.30 15.93
N PRO A 4 -23.19 -12.44 15.88
CA PRO A 4 -22.67 -11.93 14.62
C PRO A 4 -22.01 -13.08 13.84
N SER A 5 -22.40 -13.19 12.58
CA SER A 5 -21.95 -14.19 11.60
C SER A 5 -20.42 -14.29 11.53
N ALA A 6 -19.87 -15.37 12.05
CA ALA A 6 -18.45 -15.75 11.92
C ALA A 6 -18.14 -16.32 10.51
N SER A 7 -18.60 -15.64 9.44
CA SER A 7 -18.55 -16.17 8.07
C SER A 7 -17.69 -15.36 7.09
N SER A 8 -17.05 -14.26 7.49
CA SER A 8 -16.23 -13.45 6.55
C SER A 8 -14.74 -13.36 6.88
N TYR A 9 -14.31 -13.84 8.05
CA TYR A 9 -12.91 -13.84 8.45
C TYR A 9 -12.32 -15.24 8.31
N ASN A 10 -12.28 -15.71 7.07
CA ASN A 10 -11.68 -16.99 6.67
C ASN A 10 -10.34 -16.74 5.98
N ALA A 11 -9.58 -17.79 5.66
CA ALA A 11 -8.28 -17.66 4.96
C ALA A 11 -8.38 -16.87 3.64
N ASP A 12 -9.54 -16.92 2.98
CA ASP A 12 -9.83 -16.18 1.74
C ASP A 12 -9.87 -14.65 1.94
N ALA A 13 -9.97 -14.16 3.19
CA ALA A 13 -9.91 -12.74 3.49
C ALA A 13 -8.47 -12.17 3.44
N ILE A 14 -7.46 -13.04 3.32
CA ILE A 14 -6.05 -12.63 3.19
C ILE A 14 -5.77 -12.30 1.73
N GLU A 15 -5.68 -11.01 1.43
CA GLU A 15 -5.30 -10.52 0.10
C GLU A 15 -3.79 -10.37 0.01
N VAL A 16 -3.15 -11.14 -0.88
CA VAL A 16 -1.74 -10.96 -1.22
C VAL A 16 -1.66 -10.01 -2.41
N LEU A 17 -1.19 -8.79 -2.14
CA LEU A 17 -0.94 -7.79 -3.18
C LEU A 17 0.39 -8.09 -3.87
N SER A 18 0.40 -8.09 -5.21
CA SER A 18 1.58 -8.44 -5.99
C SER A 18 2.06 -7.27 -6.86
N GLY A 19 3.33 -7.29 -7.26
CA GLY A 19 3.92 -6.23 -8.07
C GLY A 19 3.83 -4.86 -7.40
N LEU A 20 3.17 -3.90 -8.06
CA LEU A 20 3.04 -2.50 -7.59
C LEU A 20 1.67 -2.21 -6.93
N ASP A 21 0.82 -3.21 -6.77
CA ASP A 21 -0.48 -3.07 -6.11
C ASP A 21 -0.38 -2.59 -4.65
N PRO A 22 0.62 -3.01 -3.84
CA PRO A 22 0.80 -2.47 -2.49
C PRO A 22 1.08 -0.96 -2.49
N VAL A 23 1.90 -0.50 -3.44
CA VAL A 23 2.31 0.91 -3.56
C VAL A 23 1.11 1.78 -3.95
N ARG A 24 0.27 1.30 -4.87
CA ARG A 24 -0.96 2.00 -5.29
C ARG A 24 -2.02 2.01 -4.20
N LYS A 25 -2.19 0.91 -3.47
CA LYS A 25 -3.21 0.77 -2.42
C LYS A 25 -2.84 1.54 -1.15
N ARG A 26 -1.54 1.71 -0.88
CA ARG A 26 -1.01 2.45 0.28
C ARG A 26 0.14 3.38 -0.11
N PRO A 27 -0.13 4.46 -0.86
CA PRO A 27 0.93 5.36 -1.34
C PRO A 27 1.69 6.05 -0.22
N GLY A 28 1.04 6.37 0.91
CA GLY A 28 1.68 7.04 2.05
C GLY A 28 2.77 6.24 2.77
N MET A 29 2.91 4.94 2.47
CA MET A 29 4.04 4.14 2.95
C MET A 29 5.29 4.37 2.08
N TYR A 30 5.12 4.72 0.80
CA TYR A 30 6.18 4.71 -0.21
C TYR A 30 6.53 6.10 -0.75
N THR A 31 5.68 7.09 -0.53
CA THR A 31 5.93 8.47 -0.94
C THR A 31 5.17 9.43 -0.04
N ASP A 32 5.66 10.66 0.06
CA ASP A 32 4.91 11.72 0.70
C ASP A 32 3.65 12.03 -0.11
N THR A 33 2.48 11.76 0.47
CA THR A 33 1.17 12.01 -0.17
C THR A 33 0.75 13.48 -0.09
N SER A 34 1.47 14.30 0.67
CA SER A 34 1.18 15.74 0.77
C SER A 34 1.68 16.52 -0.44
N ARG A 35 2.83 16.10 -1.03
CA ARG A 35 3.46 16.80 -2.15
C ARG A 35 4.24 15.80 -3.04
N PRO A 36 4.16 15.94 -4.37
CA PRO A 36 4.82 15.01 -5.30
C PRO A 36 6.35 15.14 -5.35
N ASN A 37 6.93 16.13 -4.66
CA ASN A 37 8.35 16.43 -4.70
C ASN A 37 9.23 15.26 -4.23
N HIS A 38 8.71 14.41 -3.33
CA HIS A 38 9.44 13.26 -2.82
C HIS A 38 9.81 12.28 -3.94
N LEU A 39 8.89 12.01 -4.87
CA LEU A 39 9.17 11.15 -6.04
C LEU A 39 10.29 11.70 -6.94
N ALA A 40 10.39 13.02 -7.07
CA ALA A 40 11.45 13.64 -7.86
C ALA A 40 12.82 13.55 -7.15
N GLN A 41 12.84 13.68 -5.82
CA GLN A 41 14.04 13.50 -5.02
C GLN A 41 14.60 12.08 -5.17
N GLU A 42 13.75 11.05 -5.08
CA GLU A 42 14.16 9.66 -5.27
C GLU A 42 14.84 9.41 -6.63
N VAL A 43 14.38 10.07 -7.71
CA VAL A 43 14.99 9.91 -9.04
C VAL A 43 16.35 10.64 -9.11
N ILE A 44 16.46 11.79 -8.47
CA ILE A 44 17.70 12.57 -8.42
C ILE A 44 18.75 11.80 -7.60
N ASP A 45 18.39 11.27 -6.43
CA ASP A 45 19.30 10.54 -5.55
C ASP A 45 19.83 9.27 -6.25
N ASN A 46 18.94 8.50 -6.91
CA ASN A 46 19.34 7.38 -7.76
C ASN A 46 20.27 7.76 -8.92
N SER A 47 20.28 9.02 -9.37
CA SER A 47 21.15 9.51 -10.43
C SER A 47 22.50 10.03 -9.89
N VAL A 48 22.56 10.35 -8.60
CA VAL A 48 23.77 10.81 -7.91
C VAL A 48 24.60 9.62 -7.41
N ASP A 49 23.92 8.56 -6.97
CA ASP A 49 24.52 7.26 -6.63
C ASP A 49 25.16 6.56 -7.84
#